data_AF-A0A3A8YTZ9-F1
#
_entry.id   AF-A0A3A8YTZ9-F1
#
_cell.length_a   1.000
_cell.length_b   1.000
_cell.length_c   1.000
_cell.angle_alpha   90.00
_cell.angle_beta   90.00
_cell.angle_gamma   90.00
#
_symmetry.space_group_name_H-M   'P 1'
#
loop_
_entity.id
_entity.type
_entity.pdbx_description
1 polymer ?
#
loop_
_entity_poly.entity_id
_entity_poly.type
_entity_poly.pdbx_seq_one_letter_code
_entity_poly.pdbx_strand_id
1 'polypeptide(L)'
;MIMTGGVGMDMGASVQTVSQARDAGYGNGEIRQMTQSGKIECETCKNRKYQDGSDEMVSFKAPGHISPQASASAVMSHEQEHVSNAYDEASRKNGEVVQASVSLQTATCPECGRTYVSGGETTTQIKYNEENPYAKGFKIADSSVVAGKNLNLDV
;
A
#
# COMPACT_ATOMS: atom_id res chain seq x y z
N MET A 1 -50.01 -24.68 33.61
CA MET A 1 -50.09 -25.36 32.30
C MET A 1 -49.60 -24.37 31.24
N ILE A 2 -48.52 -24.72 30.50
CA ILE A 2 -48.19 -24.35 29.11
C ILE A 2 -48.09 -22.85 28.74
N MET A 3 -47.04 -22.28 28.13
CA MET A 3 -45.78 -22.75 27.51
C MET A 3 -44.79 -21.58 27.57
N THR A 4 -43.60 -21.77 28.14
CA THR A 4 -42.45 -20.90 27.83
C THR A 4 -41.99 -21.24 26.43
N GLY A 5 -42.27 -20.36 25.47
CA GLY A 5 -41.80 -20.45 24.09
C GLY A 5 -40.28 -20.33 24.04
N GLY A 6 -39.59 -21.46 24.15
CA GLY A 6 -38.18 -21.58 23.80
C GLY A 6 -38.06 -21.43 22.29
N VAL A 7 -37.53 -20.30 21.83
CA VAL A 7 -37.03 -20.14 20.47
C VAL A 7 -35.77 -20.99 20.37
N GLY A 8 -35.95 -22.28 20.07
CA GLY A 8 -34.90 -23.13 19.55
C GLY A 8 -34.58 -22.65 18.14
N MET A 9 -33.61 -21.75 18.01
CA MET A 9 -33.00 -21.45 16.71
C MET A 9 -32.12 -22.63 16.33
N ASP A 10 -32.74 -23.50 15.54
CA ASP A 10 -32.19 -24.45 14.58
C ASP A 10 -30.67 -24.30 14.34
N MET A 11 -29.87 -25.17 14.95
CA MET A 11 -28.45 -25.37 14.63
C MET A 11 -28.27 -26.25 13.37
N GLY A 12 -29.14 -26.09 12.36
CA GLY A 12 -29.29 -27.05 11.25
C GLY A 12 -29.04 -26.52 9.84
N ALA A 13 -28.99 -25.21 9.62
CA ALA A 13 -28.61 -24.67 8.31
C ALA A 13 -27.07 -24.63 8.19
N SER A 14 -26.51 -25.52 7.38
CA SER A 14 -25.10 -25.48 6.98
C SER A 14 -24.82 -24.21 6.16
N VAL A 15 -24.64 -23.08 6.84
CA VAL A 15 -24.23 -21.82 6.25
C VAL A 15 -22.77 -21.96 5.80
N GLN A 16 -22.54 -21.90 4.50
CA GLN A 16 -21.22 -22.04 3.89
C GLN A 16 -20.73 -20.74 3.26
N THR A 17 -21.60 -19.78 2.96
CA THR A 17 -21.24 -18.50 2.32
C THR A 17 -21.73 -17.29 3.13
N VAL A 18 -21.12 -16.14 2.84
CA VAL A 18 -21.57 -14.85 3.41
C VAL A 18 -23.01 -14.52 3.02
N SER A 19 -23.45 -14.84 1.81
CA SER A 19 -24.84 -14.63 1.36
C SER A 19 -25.82 -15.43 2.21
N GLN A 20 -25.57 -16.73 2.38
CA GLN A 20 -26.39 -17.60 3.23
C GLN A 20 -26.42 -17.12 4.69
N ALA A 21 -25.30 -16.60 5.20
CA ALA A 21 -25.26 -16.04 6.55
C ALA A 21 -26.12 -14.77 6.68
N ARG A 22 -26.15 -13.92 5.66
CA ARG A 22 -27.03 -12.75 5.65
C ARG A 22 -28.50 -13.14 5.58
N ASP A 23 -28.83 -14.12 4.72
CA ASP A 23 -30.21 -14.61 4.56
C ASP A 23 -30.73 -15.30 5.82
N ALA A 24 -29.84 -15.96 6.57
CA ALA A 24 -30.15 -16.55 7.88
C ALA A 24 -30.20 -15.53 9.04
N GLY A 25 -29.96 -14.24 8.76
CA GLY A 25 -30.11 -13.15 9.75
C GLY A 25 -28.92 -12.94 10.68
N TYR A 26 -27.74 -13.46 10.37
CA TYR A 26 -26.54 -13.22 11.18
C TYR A 26 -26.09 -11.76 11.11
N GLY A 27 -25.59 -11.22 12.22
CA GLY A 27 -25.06 -9.86 12.26
C GLY A 27 -23.73 -9.72 11.51
N ASN A 28 -23.44 -8.50 11.01
CA ASN A 28 -22.19 -8.20 10.29
C ASN A 28 -20.92 -8.57 11.10
N GLY A 29 -20.95 -8.44 12.43
CA GLY A 29 -19.86 -8.83 13.32
C GLY A 29 -19.62 -10.35 13.33
N GLU A 30 -20.69 -11.14 13.38
CA GLU A 30 -20.62 -12.60 13.35
C GLU A 30 -20.15 -13.09 11.98
N ILE A 31 -20.68 -12.53 10.90
CA ILE A 31 -20.25 -12.82 9.52
C ILE A 31 -18.75 -12.57 9.36
N ARG A 32 -18.24 -11.44 9.87
CA ARG A 32 -16.81 -11.11 9.82
C ARG A 32 -15.97 -12.15 10.56
N GLN A 33 -16.39 -12.58 11.76
CA GLN A 33 -15.70 -13.60 12.56
C GLN A 33 -15.75 -15.00 11.93
N MET A 34 -16.91 -15.41 11.42
CA MET A 34 -17.09 -16.69 10.73
C MET A 34 -16.22 -16.77 9.48
N THR A 35 -16.18 -15.69 8.70
CA THR A 35 -15.29 -15.64 7.53
C THR A 35 -13.81 -15.69 7.97
N GLN A 36 -13.46 -15.27 9.20
CA GLN A 36 -12.05 -15.11 9.65
C GLN A 36 -11.49 -16.43 10.12
N SER A 37 -12.36 -17.20 10.74
CA SER A 37 -12.14 -18.59 11.11
C SER A 37 -12.29 -19.55 9.91
N GLY A 38 -12.63 -19.06 8.71
CA GLY A 38 -12.81 -19.90 7.52
C GLY A 38 -14.07 -20.78 7.56
N LYS A 39 -15.03 -20.46 8.45
CA LYS A 39 -16.30 -21.20 8.58
C LYS A 39 -17.25 -20.93 7.42
N ILE A 40 -17.15 -19.74 6.83
CA ILE A 40 -17.93 -19.33 5.67
C ILE A 40 -17.02 -18.66 4.63
N GLU A 41 -17.32 -18.89 3.36
CA GLU A 41 -16.60 -18.34 2.22
C GLU A 41 -17.15 -16.97 1.83
N CYS A 42 -16.24 -16.04 1.51
CA CYS A 42 -16.55 -14.72 0.96
C CYS A 42 -16.04 -14.64 -0.47
N GLU A 43 -16.92 -14.43 -1.45
CA GLU A 43 -16.57 -14.50 -2.86
C GLU A 43 -15.65 -13.34 -3.27
N THR A 44 -15.92 -12.11 -2.81
CA THR A 44 -15.01 -10.97 -3.01
C THR A 44 -13.62 -11.26 -2.47
N CYS A 45 -13.50 -11.79 -1.26
CA CYS A 45 -12.19 -12.08 -0.67
C CYS A 45 -11.45 -13.22 -1.38
N LYS A 46 -12.20 -14.18 -1.93
CA LYS A 46 -11.65 -15.31 -2.68
C LYS A 46 -11.18 -14.93 -4.08
N ASN A 47 -11.91 -14.04 -4.76
CA ASN A 47 -11.64 -13.68 -6.15
C ASN A 47 -10.81 -12.40 -6.31
N ARG A 48 -10.67 -11.61 -5.24
CA ARG A 48 -9.80 -10.43 -5.21
C ARG A 48 -8.40 -10.77 -5.69
N LYS A 49 -7.89 -9.97 -6.62
CA LYS A 49 -6.50 -9.99 -7.05
C LYS A 49 -5.86 -8.63 -6.84
N TYR A 50 -4.57 -8.65 -6.59
CA TYR A 50 -3.72 -7.48 -6.56
C TYR A 50 -2.80 -7.52 -7.78
N GLN A 51 -2.60 -6.35 -8.37
CA GLN A 51 -1.75 -6.18 -9.54
C GLN A 51 -1.04 -4.84 -9.41
N ASP A 52 0.26 -4.85 -9.69
CA ASP A 52 1.02 -3.64 -9.86
C ASP A 52 0.96 -3.16 -11.32
N GLY A 53 0.66 -1.88 -11.48
CA GLY A 53 0.52 -1.22 -12.78
C GLY A 53 1.72 -0.35 -13.16
N SER A 54 2.79 -0.32 -12.35
CA SER A 54 3.99 0.45 -12.68
C SER A 54 4.74 -0.13 -13.88
N ASP A 55 5.69 0.65 -14.43
CA ASP A 55 6.59 0.19 -15.50
C ASP A 55 7.90 -0.44 -14.97
N GLU A 56 8.09 -0.51 -13.64
CA GLU A 56 9.32 -1.02 -13.02
C GLU A 56 9.34 -2.55 -12.91
N MET A 57 10.48 -3.23 -12.83
CA MET A 57 10.50 -4.69 -12.62
C MET A 57 10.34 -5.04 -11.13
N VAL A 58 9.10 -5.40 -10.75
CA VAL A 58 8.69 -5.76 -9.38
C VAL A 58 7.72 -6.96 -9.41
N SER A 59 7.34 -7.48 -8.25
CA SER A 59 6.32 -8.54 -8.11
C SER A 59 4.92 -8.04 -8.51
N PHE A 60 3.95 -8.96 -8.62
CA PHE A 60 2.55 -8.67 -8.95
C PHE A 60 2.27 -7.97 -10.30
N LYS A 61 3.19 -8.05 -11.28
CA LYS A 61 2.89 -7.62 -12.67
C LYS A 61 1.70 -8.33 -13.29
N ALA A 62 1.55 -9.61 -12.99
CA ALA A 62 0.34 -10.35 -13.28
C ALA A 62 -0.59 -10.31 -12.06
N PRO A 63 -1.93 -10.24 -12.25
CA PRO A 63 -2.89 -10.30 -11.16
C PRO A 63 -2.71 -11.54 -10.28
N GLY A 64 -2.30 -11.34 -9.02
CA GLY A 64 -2.10 -12.39 -8.03
C GLY A 64 -3.19 -12.39 -6.97
N HIS A 65 -3.64 -13.56 -6.51
CA HIS A 65 -4.55 -13.64 -5.37
C HIS A 65 -3.81 -13.29 -4.08
N ILE A 66 -4.40 -12.40 -3.27
CA ILE A 66 -3.90 -12.07 -1.94
C ILE A 66 -5.06 -12.08 -0.96
N SER A 67 -4.97 -12.95 0.05
CA SER A 67 -5.98 -13.01 1.10
C SER A 67 -6.05 -11.69 1.88
N PRO A 68 -7.22 -11.27 2.37
CA PRO A 68 -7.36 -10.05 3.18
C PRO A 68 -6.40 -10.03 4.38
N GLN A 69 -6.17 -11.17 5.02
CA GLN A 69 -5.26 -11.30 6.17
C GLN A 69 -3.79 -11.15 5.79
N ALA A 70 -3.37 -11.65 4.62
CA ALA A 70 -2.00 -11.51 4.13
C ALA A 70 -1.75 -10.18 3.40
N SER A 71 -2.82 -9.43 3.09
CA SER A 71 -2.75 -8.24 2.24
C SER A 71 -1.75 -7.19 2.72
N ALA A 72 -1.70 -6.92 4.02
CA ALA A 72 -0.80 -5.91 4.56
C ALA A 72 0.67 -6.28 4.33
N SER A 73 1.05 -7.50 4.70
CA SER A 73 2.44 -7.95 4.55
C SER A 73 2.82 -8.09 3.08
N ALA A 74 1.96 -8.66 2.24
CA ALA A 74 2.25 -8.87 0.83
C ALA A 74 2.42 -7.55 0.06
N VAL A 75 1.51 -6.59 0.26
CA VAL A 75 1.60 -5.27 -0.38
C VAL A 75 2.81 -4.51 0.16
N MET A 76 3.04 -4.50 1.48
CA MET A 76 4.24 -3.88 2.05
C MET A 76 5.53 -4.43 1.44
N SER A 77 5.66 -5.76 1.34
CA SER A 77 6.85 -6.37 0.74
C SER A 77 7.00 -5.97 -0.73
N HIS A 78 5.91 -5.86 -1.47
CA HIS A 78 5.91 -5.39 -2.85
C HIS A 78 6.34 -3.92 -2.97
N GLU A 79 5.79 -3.02 -2.16
CA GLU A 79 6.18 -1.60 -2.14
C GLU A 79 7.68 -1.42 -1.81
N GLN A 80 8.24 -2.31 -0.97
CA GLN A 80 9.68 -2.28 -0.68
C GLN A 80 10.56 -2.66 -1.89
N GLU A 81 10.01 -3.38 -2.88
CA GLU A 81 10.72 -3.63 -4.14
C GLU A 81 10.89 -2.34 -4.95
N HIS A 82 9.87 -1.48 -4.98
CA HIS A 82 9.97 -0.15 -5.59
C HIS A 82 11.01 0.71 -4.89
N VAL A 83 11.02 0.69 -3.55
CA VAL A 83 12.04 1.39 -2.76
C VAL A 83 13.44 0.89 -3.14
N SER A 84 13.63 -0.43 -3.22
CA SER A 84 14.91 -1.02 -3.60
C SER A 84 15.34 -0.60 -5.02
N ASN A 85 14.41 -0.61 -5.97
CA ASN A 85 14.66 -0.18 -7.34
C ASN A 85 15.07 1.30 -7.42
N ALA A 86 14.47 2.17 -6.61
CA ALA A 86 14.84 3.58 -6.53
C ALA A 86 16.26 3.79 -5.98
N TYR A 87 16.68 3.02 -4.97
CA TYR A 87 18.06 3.05 -4.47
C TYR A 87 19.07 2.58 -5.52
N ASP A 88 18.74 1.52 -6.25
CA ASP A 88 19.54 1.01 -7.36
C ASP A 88 19.68 2.03 -8.49
N GLU A 89 18.58 2.70 -8.86
CA GLU A 89 18.60 3.75 -9.89
C GLU A 89 19.45 4.94 -9.46
N ALA A 90 19.28 5.41 -8.22
CA ALA A 90 20.09 6.49 -7.66
C ALA A 90 21.58 6.14 -7.73
N SER A 91 21.97 4.93 -7.29
CA SER A 91 23.36 4.47 -7.35
C SER A 91 23.91 4.45 -8.78
N ARG A 92 23.17 3.92 -9.76
CA ARG A 92 23.60 3.85 -11.17
C ARG A 92 23.77 5.22 -11.81
N LYS A 93 22.97 6.20 -11.42
CA LYS A 93 22.94 7.55 -12.01
C LYS A 93 23.71 8.59 -11.19
N ASN A 94 24.53 8.18 -10.21
CA ASN A 94 25.24 9.08 -9.29
C ASN A 94 24.30 10.07 -8.58
N GLY A 95 23.10 9.60 -8.25
CA GLY A 95 22.12 10.29 -7.42
C GLY A 95 22.08 9.75 -6.01
N GLU A 96 21.45 10.50 -5.11
CA GLU A 96 21.22 10.15 -3.72
C GLU A 96 19.71 10.13 -3.44
N VAL A 97 19.20 9.04 -2.86
CA VAL A 97 17.80 8.98 -2.42
C VAL A 97 17.65 9.86 -1.17
N VAL A 98 16.98 10.99 -1.31
CA VAL A 98 16.73 11.93 -0.20
C VAL A 98 15.47 11.57 0.59
N GLN A 99 14.54 10.87 -0.04
CA GLN A 99 13.33 10.37 0.60
C GLN A 99 12.88 9.08 -0.08
N ALA A 100 12.49 8.09 0.71
CA ALA A 100 11.69 6.96 0.28
C ALA A 100 10.61 6.71 1.34
N SER A 101 9.35 6.71 0.92
CA SER A 101 8.21 6.49 1.82
C SER A 101 7.16 5.63 1.15
N VAL A 102 6.63 4.66 1.89
CA VAL A 102 5.56 3.77 1.47
C VAL A 102 4.27 4.17 2.16
N SER A 103 3.20 4.33 1.39
CA SER A 103 1.84 4.58 1.87
C SER A 103 0.95 3.40 1.53
N LEU A 104 0.29 2.80 2.54
CA LEU A 104 -0.67 1.72 2.31
C LEU A 104 -2.10 2.25 2.27
N GLN A 105 -2.84 1.82 1.26
CA GLN A 105 -4.26 2.10 1.13
C GLN A 105 -5.07 0.93 1.69
N THR A 106 -6.08 1.24 2.50
CA THR A 106 -6.97 0.22 3.08
C THR A 106 -8.38 0.34 2.54
N ALA A 107 -9.08 -0.79 2.41
CA ALA A 107 -10.47 -0.85 2.00
C ALA A 107 -11.23 -1.88 2.83
N THR A 108 -12.55 -1.78 2.81
CA THR A 108 -13.44 -2.72 3.50
C THR A 108 -14.20 -3.56 2.48
N CYS A 109 -14.24 -4.88 2.70
CA CYS A 109 -14.98 -5.80 1.85
C CYS A 109 -16.50 -5.57 2.01
N PRO A 110 -17.25 -5.28 0.94
CA PRO A 110 -18.68 -5.02 1.02
C PRO A 110 -19.51 -6.26 1.38
N GLU A 111 -18.96 -7.46 1.13
CA GLU A 111 -19.62 -8.72 1.48
C GLU A 111 -19.44 -9.06 2.96
N CYS A 112 -18.20 -9.23 3.44
CA CYS A 112 -17.94 -9.76 4.78
C CYS A 112 -17.51 -8.72 5.82
N GLY A 113 -17.39 -7.44 5.43
CA GLY A 113 -17.04 -6.34 6.34
C GLY A 113 -15.61 -6.37 6.87
N ARG A 114 -14.71 -7.17 6.27
CA ARG A 114 -13.28 -7.18 6.63
C ARG A 114 -12.57 -5.98 6.06
N THR A 115 -11.73 -5.36 6.89
CA THR A 115 -10.74 -4.40 6.43
C THR A 115 -9.50 -5.15 5.89
N TYR A 116 -8.94 -4.66 4.80
CA TYR A 116 -7.74 -5.20 4.15
C TYR A 116 -6.95 -4.08 3.47
N VAL A 117 -5.72 -4.35 3.06
CA VAL A 117 -4.89 -3.40 2.30
C VAL A 117 -5.21 -3.54 0.81
N SER A 118 -5.82 -2.52 0.20
CA SER A 118 -6.22 -2.53 -1.21
C SER A 118 -5.05 -2.32 -2.17
N GLY A 119 -4.02 -1.60 -1.74
CA GLY A 119 -2.80 -1.37 -2.49
C GLY A 119 -1.83 -0.52 -1.69
N GLY A 120 -0.72 -0.15 -2.32
CA GLY A 120 0.27 0.74 -1.77
C GLY A 120 0.71 1.73 -2.83
N GLU A 121 1.38 2.79 -2.37
CA GLU A 121 2.07 3.73 -3.23
C GLU A 121 3.43 4.03 -2.60
N THR A 122 4.46 3.88 -3.41
CA THR A 122 5.83 4.21 -3.03
C THR A 122 6.20 5.56 -3.62
N THR A 123 6.55 6.52 -2.77
CA THR A 123 7.09 7.82 -3.18
C THR A 123 8.57 7.88 -2.87
N THR A 124 9.38 8.06 -3.90
CA THR A 124 10.84 8.23 -3.79
C THR A 124 11.28 9.55 -4.41
N GLN A 125 12.21 10.23 -3.75
CA GLN A 125 12.86 11.43 -4.27
C GLN A 125 14.35 11.17 -4.38
N ILE A 126 14.88 11.30 -5.60
CA ILE A 126 16.30 11.12 -5.91
C ILE A 126 16.86 12.48 -6.30
N LYS A 127 17.92 12.89 -5.60
CA LYS A 127 18.71 14.07 -5.94
C LYS A 127 19.89 13.65 -6.78
N TYR A 128 19.91 14.06 -8.04
CA TYR A 128 21.07 13.88 -8.90
C TYR A 128 22.06 15.03 -8.69
N ASN A 129 23.34 14.72 -8.50
CA ASN A 129 24.37 15.74 -8.55
C ASN A 129 24.66 16.05 -10.03
N GLU A 130 23.73 16.73 -10.68
CA GLU A 130 24.04 17.37 -11.95
C GLU A 130 25.07 18.46 -11.65
N GLU A 131 26.34 18.18 -11.93
CA GLU A 131 27.31 19.23 -12.19
C GLU A 131 26.84 20.00 -13.43
N ASN A 132 25.81 20.82 -13.29
CA ASN A 132 25.29 21.62 -14.39
C ASN A 132 26.43 22.55 -14.85
N PRO A 133 26.93 22.42 -16.09
CA PRO A 133 28.04 23.25 -16.57
C PRO A 133 27.70 24.74 -16.53
N TYR A 134 26.42 25.12 -16.61
CA TYR A 134 25.97 26.50 -16.40
C TYR A 134 26.11 26.94 -14.94
N ALA A 135 25.79 26.07 -13.97
CA ALA A 135 25.93 26.39 -12.54
C ALA A 135 27.40 26.56 -12.12
N LYS A 136 28.33 25.82 -12.73
CA LYS A 136 29.78 26.05 -12.57
C LYS A 136 30.19 27.42 -13.12
N GLY A 137 29.70 27.78 -14.31
CA GLY A 137 29.94 29.09 -14.92
C GLY A 137 29.47 30.25 -14.04
N PHE A 138 28.25 30.18 -13.49
CA PHE A 138 27.73 31.20 -12.57
C PHE A 138 28.52 31.28 -11.26
N LYS A 139 28.90 30.15 -10.64
CA LYS A 139 29.70 30.16 -9.40
C LYS A 139 31.12 30.68 -9.62
N ILE A 140 31.73 30.38 -10.77
CA ILE A 140 33.07 30.87 -11.12
C ILE A 140 33.01 32.36 -11.50
N ALA A 141 32.00 32.78 -12.27
CA ALA A 141 31.80 34.18 -12.63
C ALA A 141 31.44 35.06 -11.43
N ASP A 142 30.61 34.55 -10.50
CA ASP A 142 30.27 35.28 -9.29
C ASP A 142 31.48 35.37 -8.34
N SER A 143 32.25 34.28 -8.21
CA SER A 143 33.50 34.30 -7.45
C SER A 143 34.54 35.26 -8.03
N SER A 144 34.65 35.40 -9.36
CA SER A 144 35.58 36.35 -9.97
C SER A 144 35.09 37.81 -9.85
N VAL A 145 33.78 38.04 -9.88
CA VAL A 145 33.17 39.36 -9.62
C VAL A 145 33.32 39.77 -8.16
N VAL A 146 33.24 38.84 -7.20
CA VAL A 146 33.47 39.10 -5.77
C VAL A 146 34.97 39.30 -5.49
N ALA A 147 35.86 38.51 -6.10
CA ALA A 147 37.30 38.64 -5.90
C ALA A 147 37.89 39.97 -6.43
N GLY A 148 37.26 40.57 -7.45
CA GLY A 148 37.65 41.89 -7.98
C GLY A 148 37.00 43.08 -7.26
N LYS A 149 36.05 42.85 -6.35
CA LYS A 149 35.40 43.91 -5.58
C LYS A 149 36.16 44.12 -4.27
N ASN A 150 36.91 45.22 -4.20
CA ASN A 150 37.35 45.77 -2.92
C ASN A 150 36.09 46.18 -2.13
N LEU A 151 35.63 45.31 -1.23
CA LEU A 151 34.56 45.62 -0.28
C LEU A 151 35.11 46.66 0.71
N ASN A 152 34.87 47.93 0.42
CA ASN A 152 35.01 48.97 1.43
C ASN A 152 33.78 48.89 2.37
N LEU A 153 33.96 48.22 3.52
CA LEU A 153 33.03 48.29 4.65
C LEU A 153 33.50 49.43 5.56
N ASP A 154 33.13 50.65 5.20
CA ASP A 154 33.12 51.76 6.16
C ASP A 154 31.81 51.66 6.97
N VAL A 155 31.94 51.39 8.28
CA VAL A 155 30.86 51.42 9.29
C VAL A 155 30.93 52.72 10.09
#